data_AF-A0A7S2NCF9-F1
#
_entry.id   AF-A0A7S2NCF9-F1
#
_cell.length_a   1.000
_cell.length_b   1.000
_cell.length_c   1.000
_cell.angle_alpha   90.00
_cell.angle_beta   90.00
_cell.angle_gamma   90.00
#
_symmetry.space_group_name_H-M   'P 1'
#
loop_
_entity.id
_entity.type
_entity.pdbx_description
1 polymer ?
#
loop_
_entity_poly.entity_id
_entity_poly.type
_entity_poly.pdbx_seq_one_letter_code
_entity_poly.pdbx_strand_id
1 'polypeptide(L)'
;VAGPSVAWQVLVGAWFTERYTVLCAFIGAVMACASLLLLCATAFSDPGILPRQQDFQEQYDIATSASRVKQPSRHYDIVLRGHPFKLKYCVTCNIYRPPRCTHCSVCENCVERFDHHCPWIGNCVGKRNYWLFFSFVSATGLLNAFSLATAGGLLAIRGQEIRVEQGLDTSGAFVETMKQEPFTTALLVYCALLVWFTVGLCMYHSYLISTNQTTYEQIKGLYSAGTNPFLRSDICSNWFDAVCTPVRPRYFDGATGQPAWPKALLDASSTRLARSPLSDDAKLSPR
;
A
#
# COMPACT_ATOMS: atom_id res chain seq x y z
N VAL A 1 -16.49 2.62 -2.36
CA VAL A 1 -16.95 1.22 -2.51
C VAL A 1 -18.45 1.11 -2.27
N ALA A 2 -18.94 1.20 -1.02
CA ALA A 2 -20.33 0.85 -0.67
C ALA A 2 -21.43 1.63 -1.42
N GLY A 3 -21.41 2.97 -1.42
CA GLY A 3 -22.49 3.76 -2.04
C GLY A 3 -22.71 3.46 -3.53
N PRO A 4 -21.67 3.58 -4.38
CA PRO A 4 -21.78 3.30 -5.81
C PRO A 4 -22.14 1.85 -6.13
N SER A 5 -21.60 0.88 -5.37
CA SER A 5 -21.93 -0.54 -5.59
C SER A 5 -23.37 -0.88 -5.20
N VAL A 6 -23.92 -0.25 -4.16
CA VAL A 6 -25.33 -0.41 -3.77
C VAL A 6 -26.24 0.24 -4.82
N ALA A 7 -25.94 1.46 -5.25
CA ALA A 7 -26.68 2.12 -6.34
C ALA A 7 -26.66 1.28 -7.62
N TRP A 8 -25.51 0.71 -7.96
CA TRP A 8 -25.39 -0.22 -9.09
C TRP A 8 -26.26 -1.47 -8.90
N GLN A 9 -26.27 -2.07 -7.71
CA GLN A 9 -27.07 -3.26 -7.42
C GLN A 9 -28.57 -3.01 -7.59
N VAL A 10 -29.05 -1.86 -7.12
CA VAL A 10 -30.47 -1.49 -7.15
C VAL A 10 -30.92 -1.09 -8.56
N LEU A 11 -30.09 -0.36 -9.31
CA LEU A 11 -30.47 0.14 -10.63
C LEU A 11 -30.15 -0.87 -11.73
N VAL A 12 -28.87 -1.21 -11.89
CA VAL A 12 -28.38 -2.02 -13.00
C VAL A 12 -28.52 -3.50 -12.70
N GLY A 13 -28.13 -3.93 -11.50
CA GLY A 13 -28.23 -5.33 -11.07
C GLY A 13 -29.67 -5.85 -11.09
N ALA A 14 -30.62 -5.08 -10.56
CA ALA A 14 -32.04 -5.42 -10.59
C ALA A 14 -32.56 -5.52 -12.03
N TRP A 15 -32.25 -4.54 -12.88
CA TRP A 15 -32.67 -4.54 -14.28
C TRP A 15 -32.17 -5.78 -15.04
N PHE A 16 -30.90 -6.17 -14.88
CA PHE A 16 -30.38 -7.40 -15.48
C PHE A 16 -31.04 -8.66 -14.91
N THR A 17 -31.39 -8.65 -13.62
CA THR A 17 -32.06 -9.78 -12.96
C THR A 17 -33.47 -10.00 -13.54
N GLU A 18 -34.22 -8.92 -13.72
CA GLU A 18 -35.59 -8.98 -14.25
C GLU A 18 -35.63 -9.34 -15.74
N ARG A 19 -34.67 -8.84 -16.54
CA ARG A 19 -34.71 -8.97 -18.00
C ARG A 19 -33.90 -10.14 -18.57
N TYR A 20 -32.86 -10.60 -17.87
CA TYR A 20 -31.95 -11.62 -18.39
C TYR A 20 -31.62 -12.72 -17.38
N THR A 21 -30.87 -12.39 -16.32
CA THR A 21 -30.34 -13.36 -15.36
C THR A 21 -29.87 -12.69 -14.07
N VAL A 22 -30.06 -13.39 -12.95
CA VAL A 22 -29.54 -13.00 -11.63
C VAL A 22 -28.01 -13.03 -11.55
N LEU A 23 -27.33 -13.68 -12.50
CA LEU A 23 -25.88 -13.86 -12.47
C LEU A 23 -25.12 -12.52 -12.46
N CYS A 24 -25.59 -11.52 -13.21
CA CYS A 24 -24.95 -10.19 -13.25
C CYS A 24 -24.98 -9.52 -11.87
N ALA A 25 -26.15 -9.52 -11.24
CA ALA A 25 -26.36 -9.02 -9.89
C ALA A 25 -25.52 -9.78 -8.84
N PHE A 26 -25.40 -11.11 -8.98
CA PHE A 26 -24.58 -11.93 -8.09
C PHE A 26 -23.08 -11.60 -8.21
N ILE A 27 -22.56 -11.52 -9.44
CA ILE A 27 -21.15 -11.15 -9.69
C ILE A 27 -20.83 -9.77 -9.10
N GLY A 28 -21.70 -8.78 -9.34
CA GLY A 28 -21.53 -7.44 -8.78
C GLY A 28 -21.50 -7.44 -7.26
N ALA A 29 -22.39 -8.18 -6.61
CA ALA A 29 -22.42 -8.32 -5.15
C ALA A 29 -21.14 -8.98 -4.59
N VAL A 30 -20.64 -10.04 -5.24
CA VAL A 30 -19.39 -10.71 -4.85
C VAL A 30 -18.20 -9.76 -4.98
N MET A 31 -18.08 -9.03 -6.08
CA MET A 31 -17.00 -8.05 -6.30
C MET A 31 -17.06 -6.90 -5.28
N ALA A 32 -18.26 -6.41 -4.96
CA ALA A 32 -18.46 -5.39 -3.94
C ALA A 32 -18.07 -5.87 -2.53
N CYS A 33 -18.47 -7.10 -2.17
CA CYS A 33 -18.09 -7.71 -0.89
C CYS A 33 -16.57 -7.91 -0.81
N ALA A 34 -15.94 -8.43 -1.86
CA ALA A 34 -14.49 -8.62 -1.91
C ALA A 34 -13.74 -7.29 -1.75
N SER A 35 -14.14 -6.25 -2.48
CA SER A 35 -13.56 -4.90 -2.36
C SER A 35 -13.73 -4.33 -0.94
N LEU A 36 -14.90 -4.50 -0.32
CA LEU A 36 -15.16 -4.03 1.05
C LEU A 36 -14.32 -4.79 2.09
N LEU A 37 -14.23 -6.11 1.97
CA LEU A 37 -13.42 -6.95 2.86
C LEU A 37 -11.93 -6.59 2.74
N LEU A 38 -11.43 -6.35 1.52
CA LEU A 38 -10.05 -5.91 1.28
C LEU A 38 -9.80 -4.50 1.82
N LEU A 39 -10.77 -3.58 1.69
CA LEU A 39 -10.70 -2.25 2.31
C LEU A 39 -10.55 -2.38 3.83
N CYS A 40 -11.45 -3.13 4.49
CA CYS A 40 -11.41 -3.35 5.93
C CYS A 40 -10.10 -4.04 6.35
N ALA A 41 -9.68 -5.09 5.63
CA ALA A 41 -8.43 -5.78 5.91
C ALA A 41 -7.22 -4.83 5.82
N THR A 42 -7.18 -3.97 4.80
CA THR A 42 -6.10 -2.97 4.65
C THR A 42 -6.13 -1.94 5.77
N ALA A 43 -7.32 -1.41 6.09
CA ALA A 43 -7.53 -0.38 7.11
C ALA A 43 -7.14 -0.84 8.51
N PHE A 44 -7.48 -2.08 8.88
CA PHE A 44 -7.26 -2.62 10.23
C PHE A 44 -5.98 -3.47 10.38
N SER A 45 -5.18 -3.59 9.32
CA SER A 45 -3.90 -4.30 9.39
C SER A 45 -2.77 -3.41 9.92
N ASP A 46 -1.88 -4.00 10.73
CA ASP A 46 -0.59 -3.39 11.07
C ASP A 46 0.23 -3.21 9.78
N PRO A 47 0.60 -1.97 9.39
CA PRO A 47 1.37 -1.70 8.17
C PRO A 47 2.85 -2.09 8.28
N GLY A 48 3.35 -2.38 9.49
CA GLY A 48 4.78 -2.59 9.77
C GLY A 48 5.30 -1.59 10.78
N ILE A 49 4.53 -1.31 11.85
CA ILE A 49 4.94 -0.36 12.88
C ILE A 49 6.14 -0.91 13.63
N LEU A 50 7.21 -0.11 13.72
CA LEU A 50 8.41 -0.45 14.48
C LEU A 50 8.25 -0.09 15.96
N PRO A 51 8.79 -0.91 16.89
CA PRO A 51 8.71 -0.63 18.31
C PRO A 51 9.54 0.61 18.66
N ARG A 52 8.99 1.45 19.53
CA ARG A 52 9.72 2.59 20.08
C ARG A 52 10.76 2.09 21.06
N GLN A 53 11.97 2.65 21.04
CA GLN A 53 12.97 2.32 22.04
C GLN A 53 12.69 3.13 23.31
N GLN A 54 12.48 2.45 24.44
CA GLN A 54 12.39 3.11 25.74
C GLN A 54 13.83 3.46 26.16
N ASP A 55 14.14 4.74 26.04
CA ASP A 55 15.35 5.42 26.52
C ASP A 55 16.68 5.03 25.85
N PHE A 56 17.35 6.07 25.33
CA PHE A 56 18.78 5.98 25.11
C PHE A 56 19.43 5.94 26.49
N GLN A 57 20.24 4.91 26.74
CA GLN A 57 20.94 4.68 27.99
C GLN A 57 21.55 5.99 28.49
N GLU A 58 21.03 6.55 29.59
CA GLU A 58 21.69 7.64 30.30
C GLU A 58 23.11 7.18 30.60
N GLN A 59 24.10 7.84 30.00
CA GLN A 59 25.48 7.55 30.34
C GLN A 59 25.80 8.31 31.61
N TYR A 60 25.87 7.59 32.72
CA TYR A 60 26.29 8.15 34.01
C TYR A 60 27.80 8.43 33.94
N ASP A 61 28.17 9.71 33.96
CA ASP A 61 29.57 10.10 33.99
C ASP A 61 30.09 9.98 35.43
N ILE A 62 30.80 8.88 35.71
CA ILE A 62 31.34 8.55 37.04
C ILE A 62 32.28 9.66 37.55
N ALA A 63 32.95 10.40 36.65
CA ALA A 63 33.88 11.45 37.04
C ALA A 63 33.18 12.75 37.48
N THR A 64 31.98 13.03 36.95
CA THR A 64 31.23 14.26 37.26
C THR A 64 29.95 14.02 38.05
N SER A 65 29.60 12.75 38.31
CA SER A 65 28.35 12.33 38.95
C SER A 65 27.10 12.94 38.28
N ALA A 66 27.19 13.26 36.99
CA ALA A 66 26.14 13.91 36.22
C ALA A 66 25.64 12.96 35.12
N SER A 67 24.32 12.87 34.98
CA SER A 67 23.72 12.24 33.80
C SER A 67 23.99 13.12 32.58
N ARG A 68 24.72 12.61 31.59
CA ARG A 68 24.84 13.26 30.29
C ARG A 68 24.00 12.48 29.28
N VAL A 69 22.87 13.06 28.87
CA VAL A 69 22.11 12.57 27.73
C VAL A 69 22.89 12.94 26.47
N LYS A 70 23.67 12.00 25.93
CA LYS A 70 24.30 12.19 24.62
C LYS A 70 23.21 12.14 23.56
N GLN A 71 22.87 13.29 22.97
CA GLN A 71 21.92 13.30 21.86
C GLN A 71 22.43 12.38 20.74
N PRO A 72 21.60 11.45 20.26
CA PRO A 72 22.00 10.54 19.19
C PRO A 72 22.33 11.34 17.94
N SER A 73 23.35 10.90 17.20
CA SER A 73 23.71 11.55 15.95
C SER A 73 22.50 11.52 15.01
N ARG A 74 22.23 12.65 14.33
CA ARG A 74 21.10 12.73 13.38
C ARG A 74 21.17 11.66 12.30
N HIS A 75 22.38 11.22 11.97
CA HIS A 75 22.64 10.23 10.94
C HIS A 75 23.61 9.14 11.42
N TYR A 76 23.42 7.94 10.88
CA TYR A 76 24.30 6.80 11.09
C TYR A 76 24.49 6.06 9.77
N ASP A 77 25.74 5.87 9.34
CA ASP A 77 26.05 5.27 8.06
C ASP A 77 26.18 3.75 8.20
N ILE A 78 25.55 3.01 7.30
CA ILE A 78 25.62 1.55 7.20
C ILE A 78 25.89 1.13 5.77
N VAL A 79 26.41 -0.08 5.56
CA VAL A 79 26.53 -0.69 4.24
C VAL A 79 25.63 -1.92 4.19
N LEU A 80 24.74 -1.99 3.19
CA LEU A 80 23.86 -3.13 2.97
C LEU A 80 24.05 -3.66 1.56
N ARG A 81 24.47 -4.92 1.45
CA ARG A 81 24.76 -5.59 0.17
C ARG A 81 25.71 -4.78 -0.73
N GLY A 82 26.73 -4.16 -0.13
CA GLY A 82 27.69 -3.31 -0.84
C GLY A 82 27.22 -1.89 -1.15
N HIS A 83 25.98 -1.52 -0.80
CA HIS A 83 25.46 -0.17 -1.00
C HIS A 83 25.47 0.65 0.31
N PRO A 84 26.03 1.87 0.32
CA PRO A 84 26.00 2.73 1.50
C PRO A 84 24.60 3.32 1.71
N PHE A 85 24.13 3.30 2.96
CA PHE A 85 22.89 3.94 3.40
C PHE A 85 23.16 4.85 4.59
N LYS A 86 22.52 6.02 4.58
CA LYS A 86 22.55 6.98 5.68
C LYS A 86 21.24 6.91 6.45
N LEU A 87 21.23 6.21 7.58
CA LEU A 87 20.05 6.10 8.44
C LEU A 87 19.77 7.45 9.09
N LYS A 88 18.49 7.79 9.24
CA LYS A 88 18.04 9.01 9.92
C LYS A 88 17.49 8.65 11.29
N TYR A 89 17.88 9.42 12.30
CA TYR A 89 17.32 9.27 13.64
C TYR A 89 15.87 9.78 13.71
N CYS A 90 14.99 9.02 14.36
CA CYS A 90 13.63 9.43 14.67
C CYS A 90 13.50 9.78 16.14
N VAL A 91 13.32 11.05 16.45
CA VAL A 91 13.18 11.51 17.84
C VAL A 91 11.90 10.97 18.49
N THR A 92 10.75 11.03 17.78
CA THR A 92 9.45 10.56 18.29
C THR A 92 9.42 9.08 18.67
N CYS A 93 10.11 8.24 17.90
CA CYS A 93 10.12 6.78 18.10
C CYS A 93 11.40 6.31 18.80
N ASN A 94 12.37 7.20 19.02
CA ASN A 94 13.67 6.92 19.62
C ASN A 94 14.46 5.81 18.89
N ILE A 95 14.43 5.77 17.55
CA ILE A 95 15.12 4.75 16.76
C ILE A 95 15.89 5.35 15.59
N TYR A 96 16.98 4.71 15.18
CA TYR A 96 17.51 4.88 13.83
C TYR A 96 16.59 4.17 12.84
N ARG A 97 16.00 4.93 11.92
CA ARG A 97 15.06 4.39 10.93
C ARG A 97 15.79 3.38 10.05
N PRO A 98 15.38 2.11 10.00
CA PRO A 98 15.93 1.15 9.05
C PRO A 98 15.79 1.64 7.60
N PRO A 99 16.52 1.06 6.64
CA PRO A 99 16.32 1.36 5.23
C PRO A 99 14.85 1.24 4.82
N ARG A 100 14.39 2.17 3.99
CA ARG A 100 12.99 2.25 3.52
C ARG A 100 11.95 2.52 4.64
N CYS A 101 12.37 2.77 5.88
CA CYS A 101 11.48 3.19 6.96
C CYS A 101 11.31 4.72 6.98
N THR A 102 10.06 5.16 7.12
CA THR A 102 9.72 6.58 7.30
C THR A 102 8.78 6.73 8.49
N HIS A 103 8.94 7.84 9.21
CA HIS A 103 8.01 8.24 10.27
C HIS A 103 6.81 8.95 9.63
N CYS A 104 5.62 8.44 9.87
CA CYS A 104 4.38 9.11 9.51
C CYS A 104 3.93 9.97 10.69
N SER A 105 3.84 11.29 10.50
CA SER A 105 3.37 12.24 11.51
C SER A 105 1.85 12.24 11.71
N VAL A 106 1.10 11.56 10.83
CA VAL A 106 -0.35 11.39 11.02
C VAL A 106 -0.62 10.22 11.96
N CYS A 107 0.09 9.11 11.75
CA CYS A 107 -0.01 7.91 12.58
C CYS A 107 0.94 7.93 13.78
N GLU A 108 1.82 8.92 13.89
CA GLU A 108 2.86 9.06 14.94
C GLU A 108 3.73 7.81 15.13
N ASN A 109 4.05 7.13 14.03
CA ASN A 109 4.78 5.86 14.07
C ASN A 109 5.77 5.74 12.90
N CYS A 110 6.90 5.09 13.17
CA CYS A 110 7.82 4.62 12.14
C CYS A 110 7.27 3.35 11.50
N VAL A 111 7.12 3.35 10.18
CA VAL A 111 6.57 2.23 9.41
C VAL A 111 7.67 1.64 8.53
N GLU A 112 7.86 0.33 8.60
CA GLU A 112 8.80 -0.42 7.75
C GLU A 112 8.32 -0.43 6.28
N ARG A 113 9.25 -0.22 5.33
CA ARG A 113 8.98 -0.08 3.89
C ARG A 113 7.76 0.82 3.65
N PHE A 114 7.80 2.02 4.23
CA PHE A 114 6.71 2.97 4.17
C PHE A 114 6.42 3.37 2.73
N ASP A 115 5.17 3.24 2.31
CA ASP A 115 4.72 3.67 0.99
C ASP A 115 4.09 5.05 1.06
N HIS A 116 2.97 5.17 1.77
CA HIS A 116 2.28 6.43 2.02
C HIS A 116 1.32 6.30 3.21
N HIS A 117 0.84 7.44 3.70
CA HIS A 117 -0.37 7.47 4.53
C HIS A 117 -1.56 7.68 3.61
N CYS A 118 -2.57 6.81 3.70
CA CYS A 118 -3.73 6.85 2.82
C CYS A 118 -4.96 7.33 3.60
N PRO A 119 -5.46 8.56 3.34
CA PRO A 119 -6.64 9.10 4.02
C PRO A 119 -7.89 8.25 3.77
N TRP A 120 -7.98 7.59 2.62
CA TRP A 120 -9.14 6.79 2.22
C TRP A 120 -9.33 5.51 3.03
N ILE A 121 -8.23 4.96 3.56
CA ILE A 121 -8.26 3.77 4.44
C ILE A 121 -8.08 4.15 5.91
N GLY A 122 -7.70 5.40 6.21
CA GLY A 122 -7.41 5.87 7.57
C GLY A 122 -6.17 5.23 8.21
N ASN A 123 -5.22 4.75 7.42
CA ASN A 123 -4.03 4.01 7.89
C ASN A 123 -2.84 4.22 6.95
N CYS A 124 -1.63 3.91 7.43
CA CYS A 124 -0.45 3.80 6.58
C CYS A 124 -0.51 2.56 5.69
N VAL A 125 0.12 2.66 4.52
CA VAL A 125 0.47 1.54 3.66
C VAL A 125 1.98 1.31 3.80
N GLY A 126 2.35 0.09 4.18
CA GLY A 126 3.74 -0.30 4.46
C GLY A 126 4.01 -1.77 4.18
N LYS A 127 5.14 -2.29 4.67
CA LYS A 127 5.62 -3.65 4.34
C LYS A 127 4.57 -4.75 4.49
N ARG A 128 3.76 -4.69 5.54
CA ARG A 128 2.87 -5.80 5.95
C ARG A 128 1.50 -5.79 5.27
N ASN A 129 1.00 -4.61 4.91
CA ASN A 129 -0.35 -4.44 4.34
C ASN A 129 -0.33 -3.92 2.88
N TYR A 130 0.83 -3.72 2.27
CA TYR A 130 0.93 -3.29 0.88
C TYR A 130 0.19 -4.22 -0.09
N TRP A 131 0.30 -5.54 0.10
CA TRP A 131 -0.40 -6.50 -0.75
C TRP A 131 -1.93 -6.38 -0.63
N LEU A 132 -2.45 -6.17 0.59
CA LEU A 132 -3.87 -5.91 0.84
C LEU A 132 -4.33 -4.63 0.15
N PHE A 133 -3.54 -3.56 0.29
CA PHE A 133 -3.81 -2.29 -0.38
C PHE A 133 -3.84 -2.45 -1.91
N PHE A 134 -2.86 -3.14 -2.48
CA PHE A 134 -2.80 -3.37 -3.92
C PHE A 134 -3.99 -4.21 -4.39
N SER A 135 -4.31 -5.32 -3.71
CA SER A 135 -5.48 -6.14 -3.99
C SER A 135 -6.79 -5.35 -3.86
N PHE A 136 -6.91 -4.48 -2.84
CA PHE A 136 -8.06 -3.59 -2.67
C PHE A 136 -8.23 -2.64 -3.86
N VAL A 137 -7.16 -1.97 -4.29
CA VAL A 137 -7.21 -1.05 -5.44
C VAL A 137 -7.56 -1.81 -6.72
N SER A 138 -6.93 -2.98 -6.97
CA SER A 138 -7.23 -3.81 -8.14
C SER A 138 -8.67 -4.32 -8.14
N ALA A 139 -9.16 -4.87 -7.03
CA ALA A 139 -10.54 -5.36 -6.92
C ALA A 139 -11.57 -4.23 -7.10
N THR A 140 -11.28 -3.04 -6.55
CA THR A 140 -12.13 -1.86 -6.72
C THR A 140 -12.11 -1.35 -8.16
N GLY A 141 -10.95 -1.36 -8.83
CA GLY A 141 -10.84 -1.01 -10.24
C GLY A 141 -11.64 -1.97 -11.13
N LEU A 142 -11.56 -3.28 -10.87
CA LEU A 142 -12.37 -4.28 -11.57
C LEU A 142 -13.87 -4.08 -11.34
N LEU A 143 -14.30 -3.83 -10.10
CA LEU A 143 -15.70 -3.54 -9.77
C LEU A 143 -16.19 -2.29 -10.53
N ASN A 144 -15.42 -1.21 -10.53
CA ASN A 144 -15.79 0.02 -11.22
C ASN A 144 -15.88 -0.19 -12.74
N ALA A 145 -14.94 -0.94 -13.33
CA ALA A 145 -14.96 -1.27 -14.76
C ALA A 145 -16.17 -2.14 -15.13
N PHE A 146 -16.49 -3.14 -14.31
CA PHE A 146 -17.67 -3.98 -14.47
C PHE A 146 -18.96 -3.14 -14.36
N SER A 147 -19.06 -2.26 -13.36
CA SER A 147 -20.20 -1.38 -13.18
C SER A 147 -20.38 -0.40 -14.35
N LEU A 148 -19.28 0.18 -14.85
CA LEU A 148 -19.30 1.06 -16.01
C LEU A 148 -19.77 0.33 -17.28
N ALA A 149 -19.22 -0.86 -17.53
CA ALA A 149 -19.55 -1.66 -18.72
C ALA A 149 -21.02 -2.09 -18.72
N THR A 150 -21.53 -2.57 -17.59
CA THR A 150 -22.93 -3.03 -17.46
C THR A 150 -23.93 -1.87 -17.45
N ALA A 151 -23.63 -0.75 -16.80
CA ALA A 151 -24.46 0.46 -16.87
C ALA A 151 -24.50 1.02 -18.30
N GLY A 152 -23.37 1.03 -19.01
CA GLY A 152 -23.29 1.44 -20.40
C GLY A 152 -24.06 0.49 -21.32
N GLY A 153 -23.98 -0.82 -21.06
CA GLY A 153 -24.76 -1.84 -21.76
C GLY A 153 -26.26 -1.67 -21.58
N LEU A 154 -26.74 -1.40 -20.35
CA LEU A 154 -28.13 -1.09 -20.07
C LEU A 154 -28.60 0.12 -20.89
N LEU A 155 -27.87 1.24 -20.81
CA LEU A 155 -28.24 2.46 -21.54
C LEU A 155 -28.21 2.26 -23.06
N ALA A 156 -27.28 1.46 -23.58
CA ALA A 156 -27.24 1.12 -25.00
C ALA A 156 -28.45 0.30 -25.45
N ILE A 157 -28.89 -0.67 -24.63
CA ILE A 157 -30.08 -1.48 -24.92
C ILE A 157 -31.34 -0.63 -24.84
N ARG A 158 -31.51 0.16 -23.76
CA ARG A 158 -32.66 1.06 -23.61
C ARG A 158 -32.71 2.11 -24.71
N GLY A 159 -31.57 2.66 -25.10
CA GLY A 159 -31.51 3.61 -26.21
C GLY A 159 -31.87 3.00 -27.55
N GLN A 160 -31.53 1.73 -27.78
CA GLN A 160 -31.96 1.03 -28.97
C GLN A 160 -33.48 0.77 -28.98
N GLU A 161 -34.05 0.40 -27.83
CA GLU A 161 -35.50 0.19 -27.67
C GLU A 161 -36.27 1.49 -27.92
N ILE A 162 -35.88 2.59 -27.25
CA ILE A 162 -36.48 3.91 -27.43
C ILE A 162 -36.38 4.39 -28.88
N ARG A 163 -35.22 4.16 -29.53
CA ARG A 163 -35.02 4.51 -30.94
C ARG A 163 -36.07 3.87 -31.84
N VAL A 164 -36.35 2.59 -31.64
CA VAL A 164 -37.31 1.83 -32.43
C VAL A 164 -38.75 2.21 -32.06
N GLU A 165 -39.07 2.30 -30.77
CA GLU A 165 -40.42 2.60 -30.27
C GLU A 165 -40.90 4.00 -30.69
N GLN A 166 -40.02 4.98 -30.68
CA GLN A 166 -40.35 6.39 -30.96
C GLN A 166 -39.95 6.85 -32.37
N GLY A 167 -39.34 5.97 -33.17
CA GLY A 167 -38.86 6.31 -34.52
C GLY A 167 -37.82 7.42 -34.55
N LEU A 168 -37.00 7.54 -33.50
CA LEU A 168 -35.97 8.56 -33.37
C LEU A 168 -34.70 8.19 -34.17
N ASP A 169 -33.89 9.19 -34.48
CA ASP A 169 -32.51 8.97 -34.92
C ASP A 169 -31.62 8.61 -33.71
N THR A 170 -30.35 8.26 -33.96
CA THR A 170 -29.42 7.86 -32.89
C THR A 170 -29.18 8.98 -31.87
N SER A 171 -29.09 10.24 -32.32
CA SER A 171 -28.91 11.40 -31.44
C SER A 171 -30.15 11.65 -30.58
N GLY A 172 -31.35 11.60 -31.16
CA GLY A 172 -32.60 11.76 -30.44
C GLY A 172 -32.79 10.67 -29.40
N ALA A 173 -32.55 9.41 -29.78
CA ALA A 173 -32.63 8.28 -28.86
C ALA A 173 -31.64 8.40 -27.69
N PHE A 174 -30.41 8.87 -27.94
CA PHE A 174 -29.42 9.11 -26.89
C PHE A 174 -29.90 10.14 -25.86
N VAL A 175 -30.39 11.30 -26.33
CA VAL A 175 -30.91 12.35 -25.44
C VAL A 175 -32.11 11.86 -24.66
N GLU A 176 -33.02 11.14 -25.31
CA GLU A 176 -34.22 10.63 -24.69
C GLU A 176 -33.92 9.53 -23.66
N THR A 177 -32.95 8.66 -23.93
CA THR A 177 -32.47 7.66 -22.97
C THR A 177 -31.94 8.31 -21.70
N MET A 178 -31.13 9.37 -21.83
CA MET A 178 -30.61 10.07 -20.65
C MET A 178 -31.72 10.72 -19.81
N LYS A 179 -32.79 11.19 -20.45
CA LYS A 179 -33.95 11.75 -19.74
C LYS A 179 -34.77 10.69 -19.03
N GLN A 180 -34.95 9.52 -19.65
CA GLN A 180 -35.72 8.42 -19.09
C GLN A 180 -34.95 7.63 -18.04
N GLU A 181 -33.62 7.55 -18.15
CA GLU A 181 -32.72 6.81 -17.25
C GLU A 181 -31.71 7.75 -16.53
N PRO A 182 -32.18 8.78 -15.81
CA PRO A 182 -31.29 9.82 -15.27
C PRO A 182 -30.36 9.27 -14.18
N PHE A 183 -30.83 8.34 -13.34
CA PHE A 183 -30.03 7.76 -12.27
C PHE A 183 -28.96 6.81 -12.80
N THR A 184 -29.29 5.98 -13.79
CA THR A 184 -28.31 5.10 -14.44
C THR A 184 -27.27 5.91 -15.21
N THR A 185 -27.69 7.01 -15.85
CA THR A 185 -26.78 7.95 -16.51
C THR A 185 -25.84 8.61 -15.51
N ALA A 186 -26.36 9.11 -14.37
CA ALA A 186 -25.53 9.69 -13.31
C ALA A 186 -24.54 8.67 -12.73
N LEU A 187 -24.98 7.42 -12.53
CA LEU A 187 -24.14 6.32 -12.08
C LEU A 187 -23.02 6.01 -13.09
N LEU A 188 -23.32 5.98 -14.39
CA LEU A 188 -22.34 5.77 -15.45
C LEU A 188 -21.23 6.83 -15.40
N VAL A 189 -21.62 8.11 -15.36
CA VAL A 189 -20.67 9.24 -15.29
C VAL A 189 -19.80 9.13 -14.04
N TYR A 190 -20.42 8.83 -12.89
CA TYR A 190 -19.71 8.65 -11.64
C TYR A 190 -18.72 7.47 -11.69
N CYS A 191 -19.13 6.31 -12.24
CA CYS A 191 -18.27 5.15 -12.44
C CYS A 191 -17.11 5.47 -13.40
N ALA A 192 -17.33 6.25 -14.45
CA ALA A 192 -16.27 6.64 -15.39
C ALA A 192 -15.16 7.46 -14.71
N LEU A 193 -15.55 8.41 -13.85
CA LEU A 193 -14.61 9.20 -13.05
C LEU A 193 -13.81 8.31 -12.07
N LEU A 194 -14.47 7.34 -11.44
CA LEU A 194 -13.80 6.40 -10.53
C LEU A 194 -12.88 5.43 -11.26
N VAL A 195 -13.25 4.93 -12.44
CA VAL A 195 -12.40 4.04 -13.25
C VAL A 195 -11.09 4.73 -13.61
N TRP A 196 -11.16 5.98 -14.10
CA TRP A 196 -9.96 6.76 -14.41
C TRP A 196 -8.99 6.83 -13.23
N PHE A 197 -9.50 7.17 -12.04
CA PHE A 197 -8.69 7.26 -10.82
C PHE A 197 -8.14 5.90 -10.37
N THR A 198 -8.99 4.88 -10.30
CA THR A 198 -8.61 3.56 -9.74
C THR A 198 -7.72 2.75 -10.67
N VAL A 199 -7.95 2.79 -11.98
CA VAL A 199 -7.07 2.17 -12.98
C VAL A 199 -5.73 2.89 -13.03
N GLY A 200 -5.73 4.23 -13.01
CA GLY A 200 -4.51 5.03 -12.94
C GLY A 200 -3.65 4.67 -11.72
N LEU A 201 -4.29 4.57 -10.54
CA LEU A 201 -3.61 4.17 -9.31
C LEU A 201 -3.06 2.73 -9.40
N CYS A 202 -3.84 1.79 -9.95
CA CYS A 202 -3.40 0.40 -10.15
C CYS A 202 -2.19 0.32 -11.09
N MET A 203 -2.18 1.07 -12.19
CA MET A 203 -1.05 1.14 -13.12
C MET A 203 0.18 1.73 -12.44
N TYR A 204 0.03 2.82 -11.69
CA TYR A 204 1.12 3.45 -10.96
C TYR A 204 1.75 2.49 -9.94
N HIS A 205 0.95 1.79 -9.13
CA HIS A 205 1.47 0.80 -8.19
C HIS A 205 2.06 -0.42 -8.90
N SER A 206 1.55 -0.82 -10.06
CA SER A 206 2.15 -1.87 -10.88
C SER A 206 3.56 -1.49 -11.37
N TYR A 207 3.77 -0.23 -11.74
CA TYR A 207 5.09 0.32 -12.06
C TYR A 207 6.02 0.30 -10.84
N LEU A 208 5.53 0.73 -9.66
CA LEU A 208 6.29 0.70 -8.42
C LEU A 208 6.72 -0.71 -8.02
N ILE A 209 5.82 -1.70 -8.12
CA ILE A 209 6.13 -3.12 -7.90
C ILE A 209 7.21 -3.56 -8.91
N SER A 210 7.00 -3.29 -10.19
CA SER A 210 7.90 -3.74 -11.26
C SER A 210 9.32 -3.17 -11.12
N THR A 211 9.46 -1.97 -10.53
CA THR A 211 10.75 -1.32 -10.27
C THR A 211 11.25 -1.47 -8.82
N ASN A 212 10.55 -2.24 -7.98
CA ASN A 212 10.81 -2.44 -6.55
C ASN A 212 11.00 -1.14 -5.76
N GLN A 213 10.16 -0.15 -6.02
CA GLN A 213 10.14 1.14 -5.33
C GLN A 213 8.83 1.30 -4.56
N THR A 214 8.88 2.08 -3.49
CA THR A 214 7.69 2.61 -2.83
C THR A 214 7.32 3.96 -3.44
N THR A 215 6.07 4.39 -3.25
CA THR A 215 5.61 5.73 -3.61
C THR A 215 6.51 6.81 -3.01
N TYR A 216 6.87 6.65 -1.72
CA TYR A 216 7.78 7.58 -1.04
C TYR A 216 9.16 7.67 -1.71
N GLU A 217 9.77 6.53 -2.06
CA GLU A 217 11.08 6.47 -2.72
C GLU A 217 11.05 7.14 -4.09
N GLN A 218 9.99 6.89 -4.87
CA GLN A 218 9.81 7.45 -6.21
C GLN A 218 9.59 8.96 -6.15
N ILE A 219 8.69 9.46 -5.29
CA ILE A 219 8.41 10.89 -5.15
C ILE A 219 9.64 11.65 -4.65
N LYS A 220 10.42 11.05 -3.73
CA LYS A 220 11.67 11.66 -3.25
C LYS A 220 12.84 11.50 -4.22
N GLY A 221 12.65 10.78 -5.33
CA GLY A 221 13.69 10.57 -6.33
C GLY A 221 14.94 9.89 -5.77
N LEU A 222 14.79 8.99 -4.80
CA LEU A 222 15.94 8.39 -4.08
C LEU A 222 16.87 7.60 -5.01
N TYR A 223 16.36 7.12 -6.14
CA TYR A 223 17.10 6.36 -7.13
C TYR A 223 17.14 7.05 -8.51
N SER A 224 16.81 8.34 -8.60
CA SER A 224 16.84 9.04 -9.89
C SER A 224 18.24 9.22 -10.46
N ALA A 225 19.27 9.27 -9.61
CA ALA A 225 20.66 9.49 -9.99
C ALA A 225 21.55 8.24 -9.83
N GLY A 226 20.98 7.08 -9.48
CA GLY A 226 21.75 5.88 -9.15
C GLY A 226 20.96 4.59 -9.31
N THR A 227 21.58 3.47 -8.99
CA THR A 227 20.92 2.16 -9.08
C THR A 227 20.00 1.94 -7.88
N ASN A 228 18.83 1.33 -8.10
CA ASN A 228 17.97 0.88 -7.01
C ASN A 228 18.55 -0.40 -6.39
N PRO A 229 19.09 -0.37 -5.15
CA PRO A 229 19.72 -1.53 -4.51
C PRO A 229 18.71 -2.61 -4.08
N PHE A 230 17.40 -2.31 -4.18
CA PHE A 230 16.32 -3.24 -3.86
C PHE A 230 15.73 -3.93 -5.10
N LEU A 231 16.13 -3.51 -6.31
CA LEU A 231 15.68 -4.14 -7.55
C LEU A 231 16.19 -5.60 -7.59
N ARG A 232 15.29 -6.53 -7.92
CA ARG A 232 15.64 -7.94 -8.14
C ARG A 232 16.08 -8.19 -9.58
N SER A 233 16.53 -9.42 -9.86
CA SER A 233 16.99 -9.88 -11.18
C SER A 233 15.97 -9.67 -12.29
N ASP A 234 14.68 -9.77 -11.97
CA ASP A 234 13.58 -9.76 -12.94
C ASP A 234 12.29 -9.22 -12.32
N ILE A 235 11.35 -8.84 -13.19
CA ILE A 235 10.05 -8.26 -12.81
C ILE A 235 9.21 -9.27 -12.03
N CYS A 236 9.18 -10.54 -12.44
CA CYS A 236 8.37 -11.58 -11.78
C CYS A 236 8.78 -11.77 -10.32
N SER A 237 10.09 -11.75 -10.04
CA SER A 237 10.64 -11.80 -8.69
C SER A 237 10.21 -10.61 -7.83
N ASN A 238 10.03 -9.41 -8.41
CA ASN A 238 9.49 -8.25 -7.69
C ASN A 238 8.01 -8.43 -7.35
N TRP A 239 7.22 -8.89 -8.32
CA TRP A 239 5.80 -9.19 -8.11
C TRP A 239 5.60 -10.26 -7.05
N PHE A 240 6.36 -11.36 -7.13
CA PHE A 240 6.31 -12.41 -6.12
C PHE A 240 6.63 -11.87 -4.71
N ASP A 241 7.62 -10.97 -4.57
CA ASP A 241 7.87 -10.29 -3.27
C ASP A 241 6.65 -9.53 -2.78
N ALA A 242 6.04 -8.76 -3.68
CA ALA A 242 5.05 -7.76 -3.33
C ALA A 242 3.71 -8.39 -2.96
N VAL A 243 3.30 -9.45 -3.65
CA VAL A 243 1.94 -10.02 -3.52
C VAL A 243 1.89 -11.49 -3.09
N CYS A 244 2.98 -12.26 -3.24
CA CYS A 244 2.97 -13.70 -2.96
C CYS A 244 3.79 -14.11 -1.73
N THR A 245 4.63 -13.23 -1.17
CA THR A 245 5.40 -13.60 0.03
C THR A 245 4.51 -13.65 1.28
N PRO A 246 4.77 -14.60 2.20
CA PRO A 246 4.08 -14.63 3.47
C PRO A 246 4.19 -13.29 4.20
N VAL A 247 3.10 -12.86 4.81
CA VAL A 247 3.09 -11.66 5.66
C VAL A 247 4.14 -11.85 6.75
N ARG A 248 5.06 -10.89 6.87
CA ARG A 248 6.11 -10.92 7.89
C ARG A 248 5.49 -11.02 9.30
N PRO A 249 6.20 -11.47 10.33
CA PRO A 249 5.70 -11.40 11.71
C PRO A 249 5.49 -9.96 12.18
N ARG A 250 4.61 -9.77 13.18
CA ARG A 250 4.39 -8.46 13.81
C ARG A 250 5.58 -8.12 14.69
N TYR A 251 5.86 -6.82 14.84
CA TYR A 251 6.86 -6.37 15.80
C TYR A 251 6.35 -6.40 17.24
N PHE A 252 5.03 -6.48 17.44
CA PHE A 252 4.38 -6.55 18.73
C PHE A 252 3.63 -7.87 18.89
N ASP A 253 3.63 -8.37 20.12
CA ASP A 253 2.81 -9.48 20.58
C ASP A 253 1.34 -9.02 20.65
N GLY A 254 0.44 -9.81 20.07
CA GLY A 254 -0.97 -9.45 19.95
C GLY A 254 -1.75 -9.52 21.26
N ALA A 255 -1.27 -10.24 22.26
CA ALA A 255 -1.94 -10.40 23.56
C ALA A 255 -1.44 -9.40 24.59
N THR A 256 -0.15 -9.09 24.57
CA THR A 256 0.53 -8.26 25.58
C THR A 256 0.85 -6.85 25.09
N GLY A 257 0.82 -6.62 23.77
CA GLY A 257 1.25 -5.36 23.16
C GLY A 257 2.76 -5.10 23.29
N GLN A 258 3.52 -6.04 23.84
CA GLN A 258 4.96 -5.93 24.03
C GLN A 258 5.71 -6.22 22.73
N PRO A 259 6.90 -5.63 22.50
CA PRO A 259 7.72 -5.98 21.34
C PRO A 259 8.07 -7.48 21.30
N ALA A 260 7.74 -8.15 20.18
CA ALA A 260 7.95 -9.58 19.94
C ALA A 260 9.14 -9.89 19.02
N TRP A 261 9.44 -9.00 18.05
CA TRP A 261 10.55 -9.14 17.10
C TRP A 261 11.81 -8.44 17.67
N PRO A 262 12.98 -9.10 17.67
CA PRO A 262 13.59 -9.49 18.93
C PRO A 262 14.31 -8.33 19.61
N LYS A 263 14.08 -8.18 20.93
CA LYS A 263 15.02 -7.53 21.87
C LYS A 263 16.46 -7.98 21.60
N ALA A 264 16.66 -9.24 21.20
CA ALA A 264 17.96 -9.85 20.93
C ALA A 264 18.79 -9.26 19.78
N LEU A 265 18.22 -8.55 18.80
CA LEU A 265 19.03 -7.87 17.76
C LEU A 265 19.55 -6.50 18.23
N LEU A 266 18.85 -5.88 19.17
CA LEU A 266 19.30 -4.67 19.85
C LEU A 266 20.25 -5.03 21.01
N ASP A 267 19.99 -6.10 21.75
CA ASP A 267 20.94 -6.66 22.73
C ASP A 267 22.19 -7.28 22.07
N ALA A 268 22.12 -7.68 20.79
CA ALA A 268 23.32 -8.07 20.04
C ALA A 268 24.26 -6.87 19.76
N SER A 269 23.77 -5.62 19.83
CA SER A 269 24.65 -4.44 19.87
C SER A 269 25.22 -4.16 21.27
N SER A 270 24.62 -4.68 22.34
CA SER A 270 25.17 -4.62 23.70
C SER A 270 26.11 -5.80 24.04
N THR A 271 26.13 -6.87 23.22
CA THR A 271 27.02 -8.04 23.45
C THR A 271 27.84 -8.53 22.24
N ARG A 272 27.80 -7.88 21.06
CA ARG A 272 28.52 -8.39 19.87
C ARG A 272 29.11 -7.33 18.92
N LEU A 273 29.53 -6.18 19.45
CA LEU A 273 30.55 -5.33 18.81
C LEU A 273 31.81 -5.13 19.67
N ALA A 274 31.94 -5.88 20.76
CA ALA A 274 33.19 -5.98 21.53
C ALA A 274 33.70 -7.44 21.45
N ARG A 275 34.80 -7.62 20.70
CA ARG A 275 35.61 -8.84 20.51
C ARG A 275 35.14 -9.83 19.44
N SER A 276 35.80 -9.79 18.28
CA SER A 276 36.70 -10.89 17.95
C SER A 276 38.14 -10.40 18.15
N PRO A 277 38.96 -11.04 19.00
CA PRO A 277 40.41 -10.85 18.95
C PRO A 277 40.98 -11.67 17.79
N LEU A 278 41.82 -11.02 16.98
CA LEU A 278 42.96 -11.60 16.24
C LEU A 278 42.75 -12.95 15.52
N SER A 279 42.78 -12.89 14.19
CA SER A 279 43.71 -13.76 13.47
C SER A 279 44.62 -12.88 12.63
N ASP A 280 45.81 -12.63 13.17
CA ASP A 280 46.98 -12.29 12.38
C ASP A 280 47.13 -13.33 11.26
N ASP A 281 47.13 -12.87 10.01
CA ASP A 281 47.91 -13.50 8.95
C ASP A 281 48.28 -12.40 7.94
N ALA A 282 49.22 -11.57 8.38
CA ALA A 282 50.14 -10.93 7.47
C ALA A 282 51.00 -12.02 6.81
N LYS A 283 50.58 -12.50 5.64
CA LYS A 283 51.50 -13.16 4.70
C LYS A 283 51.97 -12.15 3.67
N LEU A 284 53.01 -11.42 4.07
CA LEU A 284 54.10 -11.10 3.16
C LEU A 284 54.60 -12.42 2.55
N SER A 285 54.67 -12.49 1.23
CA SER A 285 55.48 -13.48 0.52
C SER A 285 56.57 -12.74 -0.25
N PRO A 286 57.84 -13.15 -0.12
CA PRO A 286 58.98 -12.49 -0.74
C PRO A 286 59.22 -13.01 -2.16
N ARG A 287 59.33 -12.09 -3.11
CA ARG A 287 60.43 -11.95 -4.11
C ARG A 287 60.04 -10.90 -5.14
#